data_AF-W2HA84-F1
#
_entry.id   AF-W2HA84-F1
#
_cell.length_a   1.000
_cell.length_b   1.000
_cell.length_c   1.000
_cell.angle_alpha   90.00
_cell.angle_beta   90.00
_cell.angle_gamma   90.00
#
_symmetry.space_group_name_H-M   'P 1'
#
loop_
_entity.id
_entity.type
_entity.pdbx_description
1 polymer ?
#
loop_
_entity_poly.entity_id
_entity_poly.type
_entity_poly.pdbx_seq_one_letter_code
_entity_poly.pdbx_strand_id
1 'polypeptide(L)'
;MLLLRFNSTIFAGLQLLVAISILLGSEKPTQQLFDQSAAVSDALSPPTDQHLKLHDSTQFRDIGNADDIFDWLTFTLIPTVFFTADVNETLSRRGYLDLSNQILGGVILEKTAVGFRDCNSTEAFVQLYPYCLAAEHPRTASIFLDLNMSSREAANTITSLKMNDTWVNYHTKLFRVTVATYNSNTDTFSVTRLDVNFREAGSVNPSVSTQSVPDYREQHMFGIKEFVEKFGNVHEYLGYCLSNMEQFLFSLDWQ
;
A
#
# COMPACT_ATOMS: atom_id res chain seq x y z
N MET A 1 1.37 -53.52 24.15
CA MET A 1 0.29 -52.90 23.34
C MET A 1 -0.22 -51.69 24.12
N LEU A 2 0.45 -50.55 23.97
CA LEU A 2 0.11 -49.30 24.67
C LEU A 2 -0.89 -48.55 23.78
N LEU A 3 -2.17 -48.59 24.16
CA LEU A 3 -3.20 -47.78 23.51
C LEU A 3 -3.01 -46.32 23.93
N LEU A 4 -2.45 -45.51 23.03
CA LEU A 4 -2.49 -44.06 23.09
C LEU A 4 -3.95 -43.60 23.14
N ARG A 5 -4.48 -43.33 24.33
CA ARG A 5 -5.73 -42.59 24.49
C ARG A 5 -5.43 -41.13 24.21
N PHE A 6 -5.60 -40.72 22.95
CA PHE A 6 -5.62 -39.30 22.61
C PHE A 6 -6.81 -38.64 23.30
N ASN A 7 -6.52 -37.60 24.09
CA ASN A 7 -7.48 -36.89 24.91
C ASN A 7 -8.41 -36.09 23.98
N SER A 8 -9.64 -36.57 23.79
CA SER A 8 -10.68 -36.04 22.88
C SER A 8 -10.90 -34.53 23.01
N THR A 9 -10.74 -33.99 24.22
CA THR A 9 -10.91 -32.57 24.56
C THR A 9 -9.83 -31.67 23.96
N ILE A 10 -8.58 -32.12 23.89
CA ILE A 10 -7.46 -31.35 23.31
C ILE A 10 -7.62 -31.27 21.78
N PHE A 11 -8.07 -32.36 21.16
CA PHE A 11 -8.31 -32.40 19.71
C PHE A 11 -9.48 -31.51 19.30
N ALA A 12 -10.56 -31.49 20.08
CA ALA A 12 -11.72 -30.62 19.85
C ALA A 12 -11.36 -29.13 20.04
N GLY A 13 -10.56 -28.79 21.06
CA GLY A 13 -10.09 -27.42 21.29
C GLY A 13 -9.17 -26.90 20.18
N LEU A 14 -8.26 -27.74 19.68
CA LEU A 14 -7.39 -27.38 18.56
C LEU A 14 -8.17 -27.22 17.24
N GLN A 15 -9.18 -28.07 17.00
CA GLN A 15 -10.06 -27.92 15.83
C GLN A 15 -10.93 -26.67 15.89
N LEU A 16 -11.39 -26.28 17.09
CA LEU A 16 -12.14 -25.04 17.28
C LEU A 16 -11.25 -23.81 17.02
N LEU A 17 -10.03 -23.79 17.53
CA LEU A 17 -9.06 -22.71 17.28
C LEU A 17 -8.69 -22.62 15.79
N VAL A 18 -8.46 -23.76 15.13
CA VAL A 18 -8.20 -23.79 13.68
C VAL A 18 -9.43 -23.32 12.89
N ALA A 19 -10.65 -23.73 13.28
CA ALA A 19 -11.88 -23.27 12.64
C ALA A 19 -12.12 -21.77 12.83
N ILE A 20 -11.83 -21.23 14.02
CA ILE A 20 -11.90 -19.78 14.31
C ILE A 20 -10.87 -19.02 13.47
N SER A 21 -9.63 -19.50 13.38
CA SER A 21 -8.59 -18.89 12.53
C SER A 21 -8.94 -18.93 11.04
N ILE A 22 -9.59 -20.01 10.58
CA ILE A 22 -10.09 -20.12 9.21
C ILE A 22 -11.26 -19.14 8.99
N LEU A 23 -12.19 -19.02 9.94
CA LEU A 23 -13.34 -18.12 9.83
C LEU A 23 -12.94 -16.64 9.90
N LEU A 24 -11.94 -16.29 10.71
CA LEU A 24 -11.42 -14.92 10.85
C LEU A 24 -10.45 -14.52 9.71
N GLY A 25 -9.88 -15.50 9.00
CA GLY A 25 -8.86 -15.26 7.96
C GLY A 25 -9.29 -15.59 6.53
N SER A 26 -10.54 -16.03 6.31
CA SER A 26 -11.00 -16.56 5.02
C SER A 26 -12.30 -15.93 4.52
N GLU A 27 -12.45 -14.61 4.62
CA GLU A 27 -13.45 -13.98 3.76
C GLU A 27 -12.98 -14.04 2.31
N LYS A 28 -13.75 -14.74 1.49
CA LYS A 28 -13.50 -14.81 0.04
C LYS A 28 -13.64 -13.41 -0.54
N PRO A 29 -12.82 -13.02 -1.53
CA PRO A 29 -13.02 -11.76 -2.24
C PRO A 29 -14.49 -11.60 -2.64
N THR A 30 -15.13 -10.55 -2.12
CA THR A 30 -16.52 -10.23 -2.48
C THR A 30 -16.52 -9.34 -3.72
N GLN A 31 -17.64 -9.29 -4.41
CA GLN A 31 -17.80 -8.37 -5.54
C GLN A 31 -17.61 -6.91 -5.11
N GLN A 32 -18.08 -6.54 -3.92
CA GLN A 32 -17.88 -5.21 -3.34
C GLN A 32 -16.39 -4.88 -3.14
N LEU A 33 -15.58 -5.82 -2.65
CA LEU A 33 -14.12 -5.61 -2.50
C LEU A 33 -13.41 -5.49 -3.85
N PHE A 34 -13.88 -6.23 -4.86
CA PHE A 34 -13.38 -6.12 -6.23
C PHE A 34 -13.70 -4.75 -6.83
N ASP A 35 -14.97 -4.33 -6.78
CA ASP A 35 -15.43 -3.05 -7.32
C ASP A 35 -14.76 -1.87 -6.60
N GLN A 36 -14.57 -1.96 -5.29
CA GLN A 36 -13.82 -0.99 -4.49
C GLN A 36 -12.36 -0.89 -4.93
N SER A 37 -11.68 -2.03 -5.15
CA SER A 37 -10.29 -2.05 -5.59
C SER A 37 -10.14 -1.46 -7.00
N ALA A 38 -11.10 -1.74 -7.89
CA ALA A 38 -11.15 -1.18 -9.23
C ALA A 38 -11.36 0.34 -9.19
N ALA A 39 -12.33 0.83 -8.42
CA ALA A 39 -12.62 2.26 -8.30
C ALA A 39 -11.41 3.08 -7.83
N VAL A 40 -10.72 2.62 -6.78
CA VAL A 40 -9.51 3.30 -6.26
C VAL A 40 -8.36 3.20 -7.28
N SER A 41 -8.21 2.05 -7.94
CA SER A 41 -7.19 1.87 -8.99
C SER A 41 -7.42 2.81 -10.17
N ASP A 42 -8.66 2.95 -10.64
CA ASP A 42 -9.00 3.79 -11.78
C ASP A 42 -8.87 5.29 -11.46
N ALA A 43 -9.16 5.68 -10.22
CA ALA A 43 -8.95 7.06 -9.77
C ALA A 43 -7.47 7.46 -9.72
N LEU A 44 -6.57 6.54 -9.35
CA LEU A 44 -5.12 6.80 -9.24
C LEU A 44 -4.33 6.49 -10.53
N SER A 45 -4.87 5.63 -11.38
CA SER A 45 -4.22 5.13 -12.60
C SER A 45 -5.27 4.84 -13.67
N PRO A 46 -5.95 5.89 -14.16
CA PRO A 46 -6.97 5.73 -15.18
C PRO A 46 -6.36 5.10 -16.44
N PRO A 47 -7.16 4.36 -17.22
CA PRO A 47 -6.71 3.90 -18.53
C PRO A 47 -6.34 5.10 -19.41
N THR A 48 -5.30 4.94 -20.24
CA THR A 48 -4.86 5.99 -21.16
C THR A 48 -5.98 6.28 -22.17
N ASP A 49 -6.62 7.44 -22.05
CA ASP A 49 -7.53 7.97 -23.06
C ASP A 49 -6.79 9.01 -23.91
N GLN A 50 -6.66 8.73 -25.22
CA GLN A 50 -6.03 9.64 -26.18
C GLN A 50 -6.77 10.99 -26.29
N HIS A 51 -8.03 11.08 -25.85
CA HIS A 51 -8.87 12.26 -25.93
C HIS A 51 -8.87 13.14 -24.67
N LEU A 52 -8.34 12.65 -23.54
CA LEU A 52 -8.26 13.35 -22.25
C LEU A 52 -6.82 13.66 -21.84
N LYS A 53 -5.92 13.87 -22.83
CA LYS A 53 -4.69 14.62 -22.56
C LYS A 53 -5.08 16.05 -22.21
N LEU A 54 -5.36 16.29 -20.92
CA LEU A 54 -5.23 17.62 -20.37
C LEU A 54 -3.82 18.08 -20.74
N HIS A 55 -3.73 19.16 -21.52
CA HIS A 55 -2.46 19.72 -21.92
C HIS A 55 -1.58 19.85 -20.65
N ASP A 56 -0.41 19.22 -20.69
CA ASP A 56 0.66 19.27 -19.68
C ASP A 56 0.56 18.32 -18.46
N SER A 57 -0.42 17.42 -18.36
CA SER A 57 -0.48 16.41 -17.27
C SER A 57 -0.10 15.00 -17.76
N THR A 58 1.03 14.46 -17.28
CA THR A 58 1.44 13.07 -17.51
C THR A 58 0.57 12.12 -16.68
N GLN A 59 -0.03 11.11 -17.31
CA GLN A 59 -0.76 10.05 -16.61
C GLN A 59 0.21 8.96 -16.11
N PHE A 60 -0.14 8.26 -15.03
CA PHE A 60 0.74 7.23 -14.45
C PHE A 60 1.16 6.17 -15.47
N ARG A 61 0.22 5.71 -16.30
CA ARG A 61 0.45 4.67 -17.31
C ARG A 61 1.29 5.15 -18.49
N ASP A 62 1.41 6.45 -18.67
CA ASP A 62 2.14 7.09 -19.76
C ASP A 62 3.60 7.44 -19.38
N ILE A 63 4.02 7.13 -18.14
CA ILE A 63 5.39 7.34 -17.67
C ILE A 63 6.36 6.49 -18.51
N GLY A 64 7.19 7.15 -19.30
CA GLY A 64 8.22 6.54 -20.14
C GLY A 64 9.65 6.75 -19.66
N ASN A 65 9.90 7.77 -18.83
CA ASN A 65 11.23 8.11 -18.32
C ASN A 65 11.17 8.66 -16.87
N ALA A 66 12.33 9.01 -16.31
CA ALA A 66 12.42 9.53 -14.94
C ALA A 66 11.81 10.93 -14.76
N ASP A 67 11.90 11.81 -15.77
CA ASP A 67 11.30 13.15 -15.71
C ASP A 67 9.78 13.10 -15.69
N ASP A 68 9.19 12.19 -16.46
CA ASP A 68 7.75 11.92 -16.50
C ASP A 68 7.18 11.59 -15.11
N ILE A 69 7.98 10.97 -14.24
CA ILE A 69 7.56 10.66 -12.85
C ILE A 69 7.36 11.95 -12.07
N PHE A 70 8.28 12.90 -12.16
CA PHE A 70 8.16 14.16 -11.44
C PHE A 70 7.01 15.00 -11.99
N ASP A 71 6.79 14.95 -13.30
CA ASP A 71 5.68 15.65 -13.95
C ASP A 71 4.33 15.02 -13.54
N TRP A 72 4.23 13.68 -13.53
CA TRP A 72 3.07 12.97 -13.00
C TRP A 72 2.81 13.28 -11.51
N LEU A 73 3.84 13.25 -10.66
CA LEU A 73 3.71 13.58 -9.24
C LEU A 73 3.16 14.99 -9.05
N THR A 74 3.71 15.96 -9.77
CA THR A 74 3.41 17.39 -9.60
C THR A 74 2.08 17.79 -10.20
N PHE A 75 1.78 17.33 -11.42
CA PHE A 75 0.63 17.80 -12.19
C PHE A 75 -0.57 16.87 -12.14
N THR A 76 -0.40 15.63 -11.68
CA THR A 76 -1.48 14.63 -11.68
C THR A 76 -1.74 14.08 -10.27
N LEU A 77 -0.75 13.44 -9.63
CA LEU A 77 -0.96 12.79 -8.33
C LEU A 77 -1.27 13.80 -7.23
N ILE A 78 -0.46 14.86 -7.10
CA ILE A 78 -0.64 15.85 -6.04
C ILE A 78 -2.01 16.53 -6.13
N PRO A 79 -2.46 17.05 -7.28
CA PRO A 79 -3.80 17.61 -7.40
C PRO A 79 -4.92 16.61 -7.12
N THR A 80 -4.70 15.32 -7.41
CA THR A 80 -5.67 14.23 -7.17
C THR A 80 -5.80 13.89 -5.68
N VAL A 81 -4.69 13.90 -4.93
CA VAL A 81 -4.64 13.46 -3.52
C VAL A 81 -4.72 14.64 -2.55
N PHE A 82 -4.02 15.72 -2.84
CA PHE A 82 -3.93 16.93 -2.06
C PHE A 82 -4.79 18.00 -2.74
N PHE A 83 -6.05 18.12 -2.34
CA PHE A 83 -6.97 19.12 -2.90
C PHE A 83 -6.54 20.56 -2.58
N THR A 84 -6.60 21.46 -3.56
CA THR A 84 -6.37 22.90 -3.40
C THR A 84 -7.64 23.58 -2.90
N ALA A 85 -7.63 24.08 -1.68
CA ALA A 85 -8.73 24.82 -1.07
C ALA A 85 -8.88 26.23 -1.68
N ASP A 86 -9.19 26.35 -2.97
CA ASP A 86 -9.27 27.65 -3.65
C ASP A 86 -10.70 28.11 -3.98
N VAL A 87 -11.74 27.34 -3.63
CA VAL A 87 -13.13 27.78 -3.82
C VAL A 87 -13.95 27.35 -2.63
N ASN A 88 -14.38 28.32 -1.80
CA ASN A 88 -15.52 28.34 -0.84
C ASN A 88 -16.25 27.01 -0.52
N GLU A 89 -15.51 25.93 -0.31
CA GLU A 89 -16.01 24.62 0.06
C GLU A 89 -15.24 24.21 1.31
N THR A 90 -16.03 23.86 2.31
CA THR A 90 -15.63 23.49 3.66
C THR A 90 -14.39 22.60 3.69
N LEU A 91 -13.52 22.84 4.68
CA LEU A 91 -12.38 22.01 5.10
C LEU A 91 -12.70 20.50 5.20
N SER A 92 -13.98 20.12 5.23
CA SER A 92 -14.51 18.77 5.35
C SER A 92 -14.25 17.80 4.18
N ARG A 93 -13.73 18.25 3.02
CA ARG A 93 -13.42 17.36 1.87
C ARG A 93 -11.92 17.17 1.59
N ARG A 94 -11.02 17.64 2.47
CA ARG A 94 -9.59 17.41 2.30
C ARG A 94 -9.28 15.90 2.36
N GLY A 95 -8.49 15.43 1.41
CA GLY A 95 -8.01 14.05 1.39
C GLY A 95 -9.10 13.05 1.13
N TYR A 96 -9.99 13.34 0.19
CA TYR A 96 -10.80 12.33 -0.46
C TYR A 96 -10.26 12.11 -1.87
N LEU A 97 -10.06 10.85 -2.20
CA LEU A 97 -9.95 10.37 -3.56
C LEU A 97 -11.39 10.14 -4.07
N ASP A 98 -11.77 10.87 -5.11
CA ASP A 98 -13.14 10.89 -5.62
C ASP A 98 -14.18 11.28 -4.54
N LEU A 99 -15.41 10.76 -4.59
CA LEU A 99 -16.52 11.17 -3.72
C LEU A 99 -16.57 10.48 -2.36
N SER A 100 -15.95 9.30 -2.19
CA SER A 100 -16.19 8.42 -1.04
C SER A 100 -14.94 7.79 -0.42
N ASN A 101 -13.78 7.88 -1.06
CA ASN A 101 -12.56 7.22 -0.56
C ASN A 101 -11.69 8.22 0.19
N GLN A 102 -11.74 8.21 1.52
CA GLN A 102 -10.89 9.05 2.35
C GLN A 102 -9.45 8.53 2.36
N ILE A 103 -8.48 9.40 2.10
CA ILE A 103 -7.04 9.12 2.15
C ILE A 103 -6.59 9.10 3.60
N LEU A 104 -5.82 8.07 3.95
CA LEU A 104 -5.36 7.84 5.32
C LEU A 104 -3.94 8.35 5.50
N GLY A 105 -3.81 9.45 6.23
CA GLY A 105 -2.53 10.02 6.66
C GLY A 105 -1.76 10.78 5.58
N GLY A 106 -1.59 10.21 4.38
CA GLY A 106 -0.80 10.82 3.32
C GLY A 106 -0.36 9.85 2.23
N VAL A 107 0.73 10.20 1.55
CA VAL A 107 1.30 9.42 0.44
C VAL A 107 2.74 9.03 0.77
N ILE A 108 3.07 7.75 0.58
CA ILE A 108 4.45 7.26 0.74
C ILE A 108 5.10 7.16 -0.64
N LEU A 109 6.26 7.79 -0.80
CA LEU A 109 7.12 7.66 -1.97
C LEU A 109 8.33 6.82 -1.58
N GLU A 110 8.57 5.72 -2.27
CA GLU A 110 9.71 4.83 -2.05
C GLU A 110 10.58 4.78 -3.30
N LYS A 111 11.89 4.86 -3.11
CA LYS A 111 12.89 4.64 -4.16
C LYS A 111 13.79 3.50 -3.76
N THR A 112 13.90 2.51 -4.62
CA THR A 112 14.89 1.45 -4.54
C THR A 112 15.97 1.70 -5.59
N ALA A 113 17.19 1.99 -5.16
CA ALA A 113 18.34 2.21 -6.03
C ALA A 113 19.33 1.05 -5.98
N VAL A 114 20.04 0.82 -7.08
CA VAL A 114 21.18 -0.12 -7.16
C VAL A 114 22.49 0.65 -7.13
N GLY A 115 23.54 0.02 -6.60
CA GLY A 115 24.87 0.61 -6.56
C GLY A 115 25.62 0.46 -7.88
N PHE A 116 26.88 0.91 -7.90
CA PHE A 116 27.82 0.65 -8.99
C PHE A 116 28.95 -0.26 -8.53
N ARG A 117 29.50 -0.96 -9.50
CA ARG A 117 30.78 -1.65 -9.41
C ARG A 117 31.60 -1.35 -10.65
N ASP A 118 32.90 -1.57 -10.56
CA ASP A 118 33.75 -1.53 -11.74
C ASP A 118 33.31 -2.61 -12.75
N CYS A 119 33.22 -2.25 -14.02
CA CYS A 119 32.95 -3.21 -15.08
C CYS A 119 34.15 -4.14 -15.25
N ASN A 120 33.95 -5.44 -15.05
CA ASN A 120 35.00 -6.45 -15.21
C ASN A 120 35.16 -6.84 -16.69
N SER A 121 35.74 -5.95 -17.49
CA SER A 121 36.10 -6.21 -18.90
C SER A 121 37.37 -5.44 -19.29
N THR A 122 38.13 -5.97 -20.25
CA THR A 122 39.33 -5.33 -20.83
C THR A 122 39.02 -4.56 -22.11
N GLU A 123 37.74 -4.45 -22.48
CA GLU A 123 37.31 -3.81 -23.71
C GLU A 123 37.49 -2.29 -23.68
N ALA A 124 37.76 -1.69 -24.84
CA ALA A 124 38.03 -0.26 -24.95
C ALA A 124 36.87 0.62 -24.43
N PHE A 125 35.63 0.12 -24.48
CA PHE A 125 34.48 0.88 -23.97
C PHE A 125 34.46 1.01 -22.45
N VAL A 126 35.17 0.17 -21.69
CA VAL A 126 35.29 0.31 -20.23
C VAL A 126 36.04 1.59 -19.86
N GLN A 127 36.90 2.11 -20.74
CA GLN A 127 37.54 3.42 -20.55
C GLN A 127 36.54 4.58 -20.66
N LEU A 128 35.44 4.39 -21.40
CA LEU A 128 34.36 5.37 -21.56
C LEU A 128 33.24 5.16 -20.55
N TYR A 129 32.97 3.91 -20.17
CA TYR A 129 31.89 3.49 -19.27
C TYR A 129 32.45 2.54 -18.20
N PRO A 130 33.16 3.07 -17.19
CA PRO A 130 33.88 2.23 -16.22
C PRO A 130 32.97 1.55 -15.18
N TYR A 131 31.73 2.02 -15.05
CA TYR A 131 30.82 1.59 -14.00
C TYR A 131 29.64 0.77 -14.54
N CYS A 132 29.41 -0.37 -13.89
CA CYS A 132 28.33 -1.30 -14.15
C CYS A 132 27.36 -1.30 -12.96
N LEU A 133 26.08 -1.55 -13.22
CA LEU A 133 25.08 -1.67 -12.15
C LEU A 133 25.40 -2.87 -11.25
N ALA A 134 25.45 -2.63 -9.94
CA ALA A 134 25.63 -3.64 -8.91
C ALA A 134 24.26 -3.96 -8.27
N ALA A 135 23.52 -4.88 -8.90
CA ALA A 135 22.16 -5.22 -8.50
C ALA A 135 22.06 -6.04 -7.19
N GLU A 136 23.20 -6.42 -6.59
CA GLU A 136 23.27 -7.46 -5.57
C GLU A 136 22.74 -7.01 -4.19
N HIS A 137 22.63 -5.71 -3.93
CA HIS A 137 22.04 -5.18 -2.69
C HIS A 137 21.35 -3.84 -2.94
N PRO A 138 20.10 -3.84 -3.41
CA PRO A 138 19.36 -2.61 -3.60
C PRO A 138 19.11 -1.91 -2.25
N ARG A 139 19.14 -0.57 -2.25
CA ARG A 139 18.82 0.25 -1.07
C ARG A 139 17.52 0.99 -1.30
N THR A 140 16.62 0.89 -0.32
CA THR A 140 15.34 1.60 -0.34
C THR A 140 15.41 2.84 0.55
N ALA A 141 14.93 3.97 0.03
CA ALA A 141 14.69 5.19 0.79
C ALA A 141 13.22 5.59 0.62
N SER A 142 12.61 6.17 1.64
CA SER A 142 11.21 6.59 1.61
C SER A 142 11.03 8.02 2.08
N ILE A 143 9.99 8.67 1.56
CA ILE A 143 9.50 9.99 1.95
C ILE A 143 8.00 9.87 2.18
N PHE A 144 7.50 10.50 3.23
CA PHE A 144 6.08 10.60 3.52
C PHE A 144 5.59 12.02 3.28
N LEU A 145 4.62 12.17 2.38
CA LEU A 145 3.91 13.42 2.14
C LEU A 145 2.65 13.43 3.00
N ASP A 146 2.69 14.19 4.09
CA ASP A 146 1.60 14.31 5.06
C ASP A 146 0.40 15.04 4.43
N LEU A 147 -0.80 14.48 4.56
CA LEU A 147 -2.04 15.06 4.04
C LEU A 147 -2.38 16.44 4.63
N ASN A 148 -1.77 16.81 5.76
CA ASN A 148 -1.87 18.15 6.34
C ASN A 148 -1.15 19.22 5.52
N MET A 149 -0.20 18.83 4.66
CA MET A 149 0.45 19.73 3.70
C MET A 149 -0.57 20.26 2.69
N SER A 150 -0.41 21.51 2.30
CA SER A 150 -1.10 22.05 1.13
C SER A 150 -0.56 21.43 -0.16
N SER A 151 -1.37 21.40 -1.22
CA SER A 151 -0.94 20.91 -2.54
C SER A 151 0.31 21.63 -3.04
N ARG A 152 0.44 22.91 -2.73
CA ARG A 152 1.63 23.71 -3.06
C ARG A 152 2.87 23.26 -2.28
N GLU A 153 2.75 22.97 -0.99
CA GLU A 153 3.87 22.45 -0.18
C GLU A 153 4.31 21.06 -0.65
N ALA A 154 3.35 20.19 -0.96
CA ALA A 154 3.64 18.89 -1.56
C ALA A 154 4.37 19.04 -2.91
N ALA A 155 3.87 19.91 -3.79
CA ALA A 155 4.49 20.17 -5.10
C ALA A 155 5.90 20.77 -4.98
N ASN A 156 6.11 21.67 -4.03
CA ASN A 156 7.44 22.23 -3.75
C ASN A 156 8.41 21.14 -3.29
N THR A 157 7.96 20.18 -2.45
CA THR A 157 8.77 19.04 -2.01
C THR A 157 9.24 18.21 -3.19
N ILE A 158 8.33 17.89 -4.13
CA ILE A 158 8.68 17.14 -5.36
C ILE A 158 9.65 17.94 -6.24
N THR A 159 9.42 19.24 -6.39
CA THR A 159 10.28 20.13 -7.18
C THR A 159 11.71 20.15 -6.61
N SER A 160 11.86 20.24 -5.28
CA SER A 160 13.17 20.16 -4.63
C SER A 160 13.86 18.80 -4.83
N LEU A 161 13.11 17.69 -4.83
CA LEU A 161 13.66 16.37 -5.14
C LEU A 161 14.16 16.27 -6.59
N LYS A 162 13.43 16.86 -7.55
CA LYS A 162 13.82 16.93 -8.96
C LYS A 162 15.09 17.78 -9.14
N MET A 163 15.12 18.99 -8.59
CA MET A 163 16.26 19.91 -8.75
C MET A 163 17.56 19.38 -8.15
N ASN A 164 17.49 18.63 -7.06
CA ASN A 164 18.67 18.08 -6.42
C ASN A 164 19.21 16.82 -7.12
N ASP A 165 18.46 16.22 -8.07
CA ASP A 165 18.79 14.96 -8.76
C ASP A 165 19.14 13.78 -7.81
N THR A 166 18.67 13.85 -6.55
CA THR A 166 19.00 12.87 -5.50
C THR A 166 17.97 11.76 -5.36
N TRP A 167 16.77 11.95 -5.91
CA TRP A 167 15.68 11.00 -5.81
C TRP A 167 15.65 10.06 -7.02
N VAL A 168 14.69 10.18 -7.93
CA VAL A 168 14.58 9.26 -9.07
C VAL A 168 15.53 9.68 -10.20
N ASN A 169 16.45 8.78 -10.55
CA ASN A 169 17.45 8.95 -11.60
C ASN A 169 17.84 7.58 -12.19
N TYR A 170 18.86 7.54 -13.05
CA TYR A 170 19.32 6.32 -13.74
C TYR A 170 19.82 5.18 -12.82
N HIS A 171 19.99 5.44 -11.52
CA HIS A 171 20.33 4.43 -10.51
C HIS A 171 19.10 3.71 -9.93
N THR A 172 17.92 4.21 -10.26
CA THR A 172 16.67 3.72 -9.71
C THR A 172 16.33 2.39 -10.38
N LYS A 173 15.98 1.40 -9.57
CA LYS A 173 15.46 0.10 -10.01
C LYS A 173 13.94 0.06 -9.89
N LEU A 174 13.41 0.64 -8.82
CA LEU A 174 11.97 0.75 -8.55
C LEU A 174 11.68 2.09 -7.91
N PHE A 175 10.67 2.77 -8.41
CA PHE A 175 9.99 3.86 -7.72
C PHE A 175 8.57 3.40 -7.40
N ARG A 176 8.11 3.61 -6.17
CA ARG A 176 6.79 3.18 -5.70
C ARG A 176 6.08 4.31 -5.00
N VAL A 177 4.80 4.48 -5.32
CA VAL A 177 3.88 5.33 -4.56
C VAL A 177 2.86 4.45 -3.87
N THR A 178 2.69 4.61 -2.56
CA THR A 178 1.66 3.92 -1.78
C THR A 178 0.64 4.92 -1.27
N VAL A 179 -0.64 4.66 -1.56
CA VAL A 179 -1.79 5.42 -1.07
C VAL A 179 -2.73 4.46 -0.35
N ALA A 180 -3.10 4.79 0.88
CA ALA A 180 -4.10 4.06 1.66
C ALA A 180 -5.39 4.87 1.73
N THR A 181 -6.52 4.21 1.50
CA THR A 181 -7.84 4.83 1.56
C THR A 181 -8.82 4.03 2.41
N TYR A 182 -9.86 4.70 2.89
CA TYR A 182 -11.01 4.11 3.57
C TYR A 182 -12.31 4.64 2.94
N ASN A 183 -13.23 3.74 2.63
CA ASN A 183 -14.56 4.08 2.15
C ASN A 183 -15.59 3.71 3.22
N SER A 184 -16.25 4.72 3.78
CA SER A 184 -17.27 4.54 4.82
C SER A 184 -18.61 4.03 4.30
N ASN A 185 -18.85 4.07 2.99
CA ASN A 185 -20.10 3.56 2.41
C ASN A 185 -20.05 2.04 2.23
N THR A 186 -18.85 1.50 2.05
CA THR A 186 -18.60 0.07 1.84
C THR A 186 -17.83 -0.55 3.01
N ASP A 187 -17.56 0.20 4.07
CA ASP A 187 -16.75 -0.21 5.22
C ASP A 187 -15.50 -0.97 4.78
N THR A 188 -14.70 -0.35 3.90
CA THR A 188 -13.57 -1.02 3.25
C THR A 188 -12.32 -0.14 3.26
N PHE A 189 -11.19 -0.75 3.64
CA PHE A 189 -9.86 -0.18 3.45
C PHE A 189 -9.27 -0.65 2.13
N SER A 190 -8.55 0.24 1.44
CA SER A 190 -7.81 -0.10 0.22
C SER A 190 -6.38 0.41 0.32
N VAL A 191 -5.42 -0.39 -0.14
CA VAL A 191 -4.02 0.00 -0.31
C VAL A 191 -3.66 -0.14 -1.77
N THR A 192 -3.30 0.98 -2.39
CA THR A 192 -2.86 1.05 -3.78
C THR A 192 -1.36 1.29 -3.84
N ARG A 193 -0.66 0.46 -4.61
CA ARG A 193 0.75 0.62 -4.95
C ARG A 193 0.88 0.88 -6.45
N LEU A 194 1.52 2.00 -6.77
CA LEU A 194 1.82 2.49 -8.10
C LEU A 194 3.34 2.33 -8.30
N ASP A 195 3.74 1.30 -9.01
CA ASP A 195 5.12 0.87 -9.18
C ASP A 195 5.63 1.24 -10.57
N VAL A 196 6.77 1.91 -10.60
CA VAL A 196 7.51 2.25 -11.82
C VAL A 196 8.83 1.49 -11.80
N ASN A 197 8.89 0.40 -12.57
CA ASN A 197 10.06 -0.46 -12.65
C ASN A 197 11.01 0.03 -13.75
N PHE A 198 12.27 0.25 -13.40
CA PHE A 198 13.33 0.61 -14.33
C PHE A 198 14.07 -0.66 -14.75
N ARG A 199 14.05 -0.96 -16.04
CA ARG A 199 14.75 -2.12 -16.61
C ARG A 199 16.19 -1.72 -16.95
N GLU A 200 17.08 -2.71 -16.94
CA GLU A 200 18.51 -2.49 -17.22
C GLU A 200 18.77 -1.88 -18.61
N ALA A 201 17.88 -2.12 -19.57
CA ALA A 201 17.94 -1.53 -20.90
C ALA A 201 17.45 -0.06 -20.96
N GLY A 202 17.15 0.56 -19.82
CA GLY A 202 16.71 1.96 -19.72
C GLY A 202 15.20 2.17 -19.95
N SER A 203 14.44 1.12 -20.24
CA SER A 203 12.98 1.22 -20.35
C SER A 203 12.31 1.23 -18.99
N VAL A 204 11.21 1.97 -18.91
CA VAL A 204 10.37 2.10 -17.71
C VAL A 204 9.08 1.32 -17.89
N ASN A 205 8.59 0.69 -16.83
CA ASN A 205 7.37 -0.12 -16.84
C ASN A 205 6.48 0.21 -15.64
N PRO A 206 5.46 1.08 -15.82
CA PRO A 206 4.46 1.36 -14.81
C PRO A 206 3.53 0.15 -14.56
N SER A 207 3.16 -0.07 -13.31
CA SER A 207 2.23 -1.11 -12.88
C SER A 207 1.47 -0.67 -11.64
N VAL A 208 0.20 -1.03 -11.54
CA VAL A 208 -0.65 -0.69 -10.39
C VAL A 208 -1.17 -1.96 -9.75
N SER A 209 -1.24 -1.97 -8.42
CA SER A 209 -1.92 -3.01 -7.65
C SER A 209 -2.73 -2.36 -6.53
N THR A 210 -3.99 -2.75 -6.41
CA THR A 210 -4.86 -2.32 -5.31
C THR A 210 -5.36 -3.55 -4.58
N GLN A 211 -5.25 -3.52 -3.26
CA GLN A 211 -5.77 -4.57 -2.38
C GLN A 211 -6.76 -3.93 -1.42
N SER A 212 -7.97 -4.48 -1.36
CA SER A 212 -9.01 -4.01 -0.44
C SER A 212 -9.36 -5.08 0.59
N VAL A 213 -9.62 -4.63 1.81
CA VAL A 213 -10.03 -5.47 2.94
C VAL A 213 -11.20 -4.79 3.67
N PRO A 214 -12.20 -5.55 4.12
CA PRO A 214 -13.33 -4.97 4.84
C PRO A 214 -12.90 -4.50 6.24
N ASP A 215 -13.65 -3.56 6.78
CA ASP A 215 -13.50 -3.03 8.12
C ASP A 215 -14.28 -3.89 9.12
N TYR A 216 -13.55 -4.68 9.89
CA TYR A 216 -14.14 -5.59 10.88
C TYR A 216 -14.46 -4.93 12.22
N ARG A 217 -14.19 -3.63 12.40
CA ARG A 217 -14.36 -2.95 13.70
C ARG A 217 -15.79 -3.06 14.23
N GLU A 218 -16.81 -3.12 13.37
CA GLU A 218 -18.20 -3.27 13.80
C GLU A 218 -18.68 -4.74 13.84
N GLN A 219 -18.10 -5.65 13.04
CA GLN A 219 -18.58 -7.04 12.93
C GLN A 219 -18.19 -7.92 14.12
N HIS A 220 -17.07 -7.64 14.79
CA HIS A 220 -16.65 -8.40 15.98
C HIS A 220 -17.54 -8.16 17.21
N MET A 221 -18.29 -7.05 17.27
CA MET A 221 -19.20 -6.76 18.37
C MET A 221 -20.48 -7.62 18.31
N PHE A 222 -20.98 -7.93 17.11
CA PHE A 222 -22.14 -8.80 16.94
C PHE A 222 -21.79 -10.29 17.08
N GLY A 223 -20.66 -10.73 16.52
CA GLY A 223 -20.25 -12.14 16.62
C GLY A 223 -19.97 -12.59 18.05
N ILE A 224 -19.34 -11.75 18.89
CA ILE A 224 -19.08 -12.08 20.29
C ILE A 224 -20.37 -12.06 21.10
N LYS A 225 -21.25 -11.08 20.91
CA LYS A 225 -22.56 -11.04 21.61
C LYS A 225 -23.43 -12.23 21.25
N GLU A 226 -23.58 -12.53 19.96
CA GLU A 226 -24.40 -13.63 19.49
C GLU A 226 -23.79 -15.00 19.89
N PHE A 227 -22.46 -15.12 19.92
CA PHE A 227 -21.78 -16.31 20.44
C PHE A 227 -21.96 -16.47 21.95
N VAL A 228 -21.83 -15.40 22.74
CA VAL A 228 -22.04 -15.42 24.20
C VAL A 228 -23.51 -15.67 24.57
N GLU A 229 -24.46 -15.14 23.80
CA GLU A 229 -25.90 -15.36 23.99
C GLU A 229 -26.31 -16.78 23.57
N LYS A 230 -25.71 -17.33 22.52
CA LYS A 230 -26.09 -18.64 21.95
C LYS A 230 -25.36 -19.83 22.59
N PHE A 231 -24.18 -19.61 23.17
CA PHE A 231 -23.39 -20.62 23.89
C PHE A 231 -23.28 -20.33 25.39
N GLY A 232 -24.30 -19.65 25.95
CA GLY A 232 -24.40 -19.28 27.35
C GLY A 232 -23.94 -20.38 28.32
N ASN A 233 -23.12 -19.95 29.28
CA ASN A 233 -22.41 -20.75 30.30
C ASN A 233 -21.26 -21.62 29.80
N VAL A 234 -20.14 -20.96 29.47
CA VAL A 234 -18.82 -21.60 29.56
C VAL A 234 -17.94 -20.80 30.54
N HIS A 235 -18.39 -20.74 31.79
CA HIS A 235 -17.69 -20.04 32.87
C HIS A 235 -16.36 -20.71 33.28
N GLU A 236 -16.00 -21.84 32.67
CA GLU A 236 -14.79 -22.60 32.97
C GLU A 236 -13.71 -22.53 31.88
N TYR A 237 -14.04 -22.13 30.64
CA TYR A 237 -13.05 -21.99 29.54
C TYR A 237 -12.55 -20.56 29.34
N LEU A 238 -13.30 -19.55 29.78
CA LEU A 238 -12.90 -18.14 29.68
C LEU A 238 -11.67 -17.80 30.53
N GLY A 239 -11.46 -18.49 31.66
CA GLY A 239 -10.29 -18.29 32.52
C GLY A 239 -8.96 -18.68 31.88
N TYR A 240 -8.97 -19.68 30.98
CA TYR A 240 -7.77 -20.13 30.27
C TYR A 240 -7.49 -19.32 29.00
N CYS A 241 -8.51 -18.80 28.32
CA CYS A 241 -8.29 -17.95 27.14
C CYS A 241 -7.85 -16.53 27.51
N LEU A 242 -8.35 -15.94 28.60
CA LEU A 242 -7.98 -14.57 29.02
C LEU A 242 -6.52 -14.46 29.48
N SER A 243 -5.99 -15.47 30.17
CA SER A 243 -4.58 -15.47 30.61
C SER A 243 -3.58 -15.60 29.46
N ASN A 244 -3.95 -16.28 28.36
CA ASN A 244 -3.10 -16.39 27.17
C ASN A 244 -3.25 -15.22 26.19
N MET A 245 -4.36 -14.48 26.23
CA MET A 245 -4.54 -13.29 25.39
C MET A 245 -3.70 -12.11 25.89
N GLU A 246 -3.52 -11.96 27.21
CA GLU A 246 -2.57 -10.99 27.76
C GLU A 246 -1.11 -11.32 27.35
N GLN A 247 -0.74 -12.60 27.29
CA GLN A 247 0.60 -12.99 26.83
C GLN A 247 0.83 -12.76 25.34
N PHE A 248 -0.21 -12.89 24.51
CA PHE A 248 -0.12 -12.66 23.06
C PHE A 248 -0.09 -11.16 22.72
N LEU A 249 -0.81 -10.33 23.47
CA LEU A 249 -0.76 -8.87 23.30
C LEU A 249 0.58 -8.28 23.77
N PHE A 250 1.23 -8.87 24.78
CA PHE A 250 2.58 -8.45 25.20
C PHE A 250 3.72 -8.88 24.27
N SER A 251 3.49 -9.82 23.33
CA SER A 251 4.54 -10.24 22.38
C SER A 251 4.52 -9.49 21.04
N LEU A 252 3.62 -8.51 20.87
CA LEU A 252 3.52 -7.68 19.66
C LEU A 252 4.18 -6.30 19.83
N ASP A 253 4.65 -5.96 21.03
CA ASP A 253 5.67 -4.93 21.21
C ASP A 253 7.04 -5.62 21.18
N TRP A 254 7.86 -5.24 20.20
CA TRP A 254 9.19 -5.79 19.84
C TRP A 254 9.20 -6.98 18.89
N GLN A 255 9.03 -6.71 17.59
CA GLN A 255 10.00 -7.07 16.54
C GLN A 255 9.73 -6.33 15.23
#